data_AF-A0A956KRD4-F1
#
_entry.id   AF-A0A956KRD4-F1
#
_cell.length_a   1.000
_cell.length_b   1.000
_cell.length_c   1.000
_cell.angle_alpha   90.00
_cell.angle_beta   90.00
_cell.angle_gamma   90.00
#
_symmetry.space_group_name_H-M   'P 1'
#
loop_
_entity.id
_entity.type
_entity.pdbx_description
1 polymer ?
#
loop_
_entity_poly.entity_id
_entity_poly.type
_entity_poly.pdbx_seq_one_letter_code
_entity_poly.pdbx_strand_id
1 'polypeptide(L)'
;VDAMRYEMGQRLVEHIGPQAASRVQLSPRLAELPSITAVGMNALVPTSQRGKLHPLFDKRRIDGFDAGGFKVRTPAQRKIILDRRTGSAGWLELDEVLAGGPKLKRELKQRLVVIHSIQIDKAGETGSGLVEFPRELRRIHMAWEQLRAAGVRCFVFTSDHGFLLRRTDDDVIQHGKGYDPQARSVVYPQAVSNAEQLGLRLRDLGYEGSDEALQMPRGLAVFQPARERTFVHGGNSPQERVIPVLTVVHKQAVGGEDQHDRVELSTDCSGAGSHGGGGSHELVAAVVRADNQTTLALDIEPVELELRAADGQGVIAEVIGCEGAKLDAGLIIAPVGQPFTLRFRLRSREEQRVRVELYGASAKRRVDPGVSLARYTAFAPTVSGAFPVVPAAEQPTAEQQAAPTQAPPSASSWLDELEDPSERRVMAHIAEHGQVSEADLIRLLGNARKARQFARRFDALRERAPFLLESTTVPSGKVYRRISDK
;
A
#
# COMPACT_ATOMS: atom_id res chain seq x y z
N VAL A 1 12.22 1.61 1.68
CA VAL A 1 10.89 1.78 1.03
C VAL A 1 10.79 0.71 -0.02
N ASP A 2 9.70 -0.05 -0.07
CA ASP A 2 9.49 -1.09 -1.08
C ASP A 2 9.16 -0.43 -2.43
N ALA A 3 9.85 -0.81 -3.49
CA ALA A 3 9.65 -0.30 -4.85
C ALA A 3 9.85 1.22 -5.08
N MET A 4 10.77 1.90 -4.39
CA MET A 4 11.10 3.32 -4.65
C MET A 4 12.16 3.51 -5.75
N ARG A 5 11.81 4.28 -6.80
CA ARG A 5 12.73 4.63 -7.91
C ARG A 5 13.70 5.77 -7.57
N TYR A 6 14.79 5.87 -8.33
CA TYR A 6 15.76 6.96 -8.19
C TYR A 6 15.12 8.35 -8.36
N GLU A 7 14.26 8.53 -9.36
CA GLU A 7 13.59 9.80 -9.65
C GLU A 7 12.63 10.19 -8.51
N MET A 8 12.02 9.20 -7.85
CA MET A 8 11.22 9.45 -6.65
C MET A 8 12.10 9.92 -5.48
N GLY A 9 13.36 9.45 -5.40
CA GLY A 9 14.36 9.99 -4.49
C GLY A 9 14.75 11.43 -4.81
N GLN A 10 14.85 11.79 -6.09
CA GLN A 10 15.05 13.19 -6.52
C GLN A 10 13.86 14.06 -6.09
N ARG A 11 12.62 13.58 -6.31
CA ARG A 11 11.43 14.27 -5.82
C ARG A 11 11.45 14.42 -4.30
N LEU A 12 11.89 13.42 -3.54
CA LEU A 12 11.99 13.55 -2.09
C LEU A 12 13.04 14.61 -1.68
N VAL A 13 14.15 14.74 -2.41
CA VAL A 13 15.11 15.84 -2.22
C VAL A 13 14.46 17.21 -2.45
N GLU A 14 13.63 17.34 -3.49
CA GLU A 14 12.87 18.58 -3.75
C GLU A 14 11.95 18.93 -2.57
N HIS A 15 11.24 17.94 -1.99
CA HIS A 15 10.38 18.16 -0.81
C HIS A 15 11.17 18.58 0.43
N ILE A 16 12.32 17.94 0.69
CA ILE A 16 13.22 18.28 1.80
C ILE A 16 13.75 19.71 1.67
N GLY A 17 14.08 20.12 0.44
CA GLY A 17 14.54 21.45 0.10
C GLY A 17 15.90 21.82 0.71
N PRO A 18 16.40 23.03 0.40
CA PRO A 18 17.61 23.56 1.01
C PRO A 18 17.32 23.95 2.47
N GLN A 19 17.83 23.18 3.43
CA GLN A 19 17.82 23.57 4.84
C GLN A 19 19.22 24.01 5.28
N ALA A 20 19.33 25.21 5.87
CA ALA A 20 20.61 25.82 6.25
C ALA A 20 21.50 24.92 7.14
N ALA A 21 20.90 24.00 7.91
CA ALA A 21 21.59 23.10 8.84
C ALA A 21 21.69 21.62 8.36
N SER A 22 21.21 21.30 7.15
CA SER A 22 21.13 19.91 6.67
C SER A 22 22.02 19.69 5.45
N ARG A 23 22.87 18.67 5.52
CA ARG A 23 23.61 18.16 4.36
C ARG A 23 22.79 17.06 3.70
N VAL A 24 22.33 17.32 2.48
CA VAL A 24 21.58 16.39 1.65
C VAL A 24 22.49 15.84 0.55
N GLN A 25 22.57 14.51 0.42
CA GLN A 25 23.31 13.85 -0.65
C GLN A 25 22.49 12.72 -1.23
N LEU A 26 22.15 12.83 -2.52
CA LEU A 26 21.53 11.75 -3.28
C LEU A 26 22.57 11.10 -4.17
N SER A 27 22.64 9.77 -4.13
CA SER A 27 23.50 8.98 -5.01
C SER A 27 22.74 7.76 -5.53
N PRO A 28 23.00 7.32 -6.77
CA PRO A 28 22.39 6.11 -7.30
C PRO A 28 23.09 4.87 -6.75
N ARG A 29 22.33 3.79 -6.56
CA ARG A 29 22.86 2.44 -6.33
C ARG A 29 22.11 1.44 -7.20
N LEU A 30 22.79 0.37 -7.60
CA LEU A 30 22.13 -0.74 -8.28
C LEU A 30 21.48 -1.66 -7.26
N ALA A 31 20.17 -1.90 -7.40
CA ALA A 31 19.47 -2.98 -6.76
C ALA A 31 20.02 -4.33 -7.23
N GLU A 32 19.96 -5.29 -6.32
CA GLU A 32 20.39 -6.66 -6.55
C GLU A 32 19.43 -7.40 -7.48
N LEU A 33 19.95 -8.37 -8.25
CA LEU A 33 19.18 -9.11 -9.24
C LEU A 33 18.73 -10.49 -8.73
N PRO A 34 17.51 -10.95 -9.06
CA PRO A 34 16.42 -10.18 -9.67
C PRO A 34 15.93 -9.05 -8.76
N SER A 35 15.44 -7.97 -9.36
CA SER A 35 14.96 -6.76 -8.67
C SER A 35 13.58 -6.98 -8.01
N ILE A 36 13.56 -7.87 -7.02
CA ILE A 36 12.35 -8.29 -6.28
C ILE A 36 12.56 -8.10 -4.77
N THR A 37 11.48 -7.91 -4.02
CA THR A 37 11.51 -7.68 -2.57
C THR A 37 12.26 -8.76 -1.80
N ALA A 38 12.07 -10.03 -2.17
CA ALA A 38 12.76 -11.16 -1.53
C ALA A 38 14.29 -11.05 -1.65
N VAL A 39 14.80 -10.42 -2.70
CA VAL A 39 16.23 -10.23 -2.97
C VAL A 39 16.72 -8.91 -2.41
N GLY A 40 16.13 -7.80 -2.85
CA GLY A 40 16.61 -6.47 -2.48
C GLY A 40 16.60 -6.23 -0.97
N MET A 41 15.54 -6.66 -0.26
CA MET A 41 15.49 -6.46 1.19
C MET A 41 16.48 -7.33 1.98
N ASN A 42 16.88 -8.50 1.44
CA ASN A 42 17.95 -9.32 2.01
C ASN A 42 19.35 -8.78 1.65
N ALA A 43 19.49 -8.06 0.53
CA ALA A 43 20.70 -7.30 0.22
C ALA A 43 20.84 -6.07 1.13
N LEU A 44 19.73 -5.39 1.45
CA LEU A 44 19.70 -4.24 2.36
C LEU A 44 19.91 -4.60 3.84
N VAL A 45 19.30 -5.69 4.30
CA VAL A 45 19.57 -6.28 5.61
C VAL A 45 20.55 -7.41 5.36
N PRO A 46 21.86 -7.13 5.25
CA PRO A 46 22.81 -8.05 4.64
C PRO A 46 22.70 -9.39 5.36
N THR A 47 22.11 -10.38 4.72
CA THR A 47 22.01 -11.74 5.28
C THR A 47 23.30 -12.52 5.05
N SER A 48 24.16 -12.01 4.18
CA SER A 48 25.47 -12.55 3.84
C SER A 48 26.61 -11.93 4.64
N GLN A 49 27.69 -12.70 4.79
CA GLN A 49 29.01 -12.15 5.11
C GLN A 49 29.78 -11.99 3.80
N ARG A 50 30.55 -10.90 3.67
CA ARG A 50 31.41 -10.62 2.49
C ARG A 50 30.69 -10.54 1.13
N GLY A 51 29.37 -10.30 1.13
CA GLY A 51 28.57 -10.15 -0.09
C GLY A 51 28.17 -11.46 -0.77
N LYS A 52 28.41 -12.62 -0.16
CA LYS A 52 28.07 -13.94 -0.72
C LYS A 52 26.70 -14.41 -0.25
N LEU A 53 25.73 -14.42 -1.16
CA LEU A 53 24.34 -14.72 -0.87
C LEU A 53 24.00 -16.17 -1.24
N HIS A 54 23.36 -16.92 -0.35
CA HIS A 54 22.94 -18.30 -0.59
C HIS A 54 21.42 -18.36 -0.83
N PRO A 55 20.96 -18.41 -2.09
CA PRO A 55 19.53 -18.28 -2.40
C PRO A 55 18.74 -19.51 -1.93
N LEU A 56 17.56 -19.25 -1.41
CA LEU A 56 16.53 -20.24 -1.15
C LEU A 56 15.46 -20.13 -2.23
N PHE A 57 15.09 -21.27 -2.81
CA PHE A 57 14.13 -21.32 -3.90
C PHE A 57 12.76 -21.79 -3.42
N ASP A 58 11.73 -21.20 -4.02
CA ASP A 58 10.37 -21.74 -4.07
C ASP A 58 10.01 -21.90 -5.55
N LYS A 59 9.95 -23.15 -6.02
CA LYS A 59 9.82 -23.49 -7.44
C LYS A 59 10.95 -22.83 -8.26
N ARG A 60 10.61 -21.91 -9.16
CA ARG A 60 11.53 -21.19 -10.06
C ARG A 60 11.78 -19.74 -9.63
N ARG A 61 11.66 -19.47 -8.34
CA ARG A 61 11.76 -18.12 -7.76
C ARG A 61 12.67 -18.14 -6.55
N ILE A 62 13.47 -17.09 -6.40
CA ILE A 62 14.19 -16.83 -5.15
C ILE A 62 13.21 -16.28 -4.13
N ASP A 63 13.03 -17.00 -3.02
CA ASP A 63 12.07 -16.69 -1.95
C ASP A 63 12.77 -16.21 -0.67
N GLY A 64 14.09 -16.26 -0.62
CA GLY A 64 14.88 -15.77 0.51
C GLY A 64 16.33 -16.22 0.42
N PHE A 65 17.05 -16.11 1.54
CA PHE A 65 18.46 -16.46 1.61
C PHE A 65 18.78 -17.23 2.89
N ASP A 66 19.75 -18.12 2.81
CA ASP A 66 20.37 -18.74 3.97
C ASP A 66 21.47 -17.82 4.54
N ALA A 67 21.44 -17.65 5.85
CA ALA A 67 22.41 -16.87 6.62
C ALA A 67 23.08 -17.77 7.68
N GLY A 68 23.85 -18.77 7.22
CA GLY A 68 24.54 -19.70 8.11
C GLY A 68 23.59 -20.69 8.78
N GLY A 69 22.71 -21.31 8.01
CA GLY A 69 21.66 -22.23 8.46
C GLY A 69 20.36 -21.56 8.89
N PHE A 70 20.31 -20.23 8.94
CA PHE A 70 19.10 -19.47 9.24
C PHE A 70 18.43 -18.98 7.96
N LYS A 71 17.21 -19.46 7.69
CA LYS A 71 16.43 -19.09 6.51
C LYS A 71 15.76 -17.73 6.70
N VAL A 72 16.09 -16.77 5.84
CA VAL A 72 15.58 -15.39 5.91
C VAL A 72 14.66 -15.10 4.73
N ARG A 73 13.38 -14.95 5.02
CA ARG A 73 12.28 -14.69 4.08
C ARG A 73 11.41 -13.52 4.51
N THR A 74 11.17 -13.38 5.81
CA THR A 74 10.20 -12.43 6.36
C THR A 74 10.86 -11.22 7.03
N PRO A 75 10.13 -10.10 7.23
CA PRO A 75 10.62 -8.96 7.99
C PRO A 75 11.08 -9.33 9.41
N ALA A 76 10.34 -10.21 10.11
CA ALA A 76 10.72 -10.68 11.44
C ALA A 76 12.07 -11.42 11.44
N GLN A 77 12.31 -12.26 10.42
CA GLN A 77 13.60 -12.96 10.27
C GLN A 77 14.74 -12.00 9.93
N ARG A 78 14.47 -10.98 9.10
CA ARG A 78 15.44 -9.91 8.80
C ARG A 78 15.79 -9.11 10.04
N LYS A 79 14.82 -8.78 10.89
CA LYS A 79 15.07 -8.13 12.18
C LYS A 79 15.99 -8.96 13.08
N ILE A 80 15.79 -10.27 13.17
CA ILE A 80 16.68 -11.16 13.94
C ILE A 80 18.12 -11.08 13.42
N ILE A 81 18.33 -11.09 12.11
CA ILE A 81 19.67 -10.94 11.52
C ILE A 81 20.26 -9.56 11.81
N LEU A 82 19.46 -8.52 11.74
CA LEU A 82 19.91 -7.16 12.03
C LEU A 82 20.34 -7.02 13.49
N ASP A 83 19.52 -7.50 14.43
CA ASP A 83 19.83 -7.49 15.87
C ASP A 83 21.13 -8.24 16.16
N ARG A 84 21.36 -9.40 15.52
CA ARG A 84 22.63 -10.14 15.66
C ARG A 84 23.86 -9.34 15.20
N ARG A 85 23.71 -8.43 14.24
CA ARG A 85 24.82 -7.63 13.68
C ARG A 85 25.02 -6.31 14.40
N THR A 86 23.94 -5.69 14.88
CA THR A 86 23.97 -4.35 15.48
C THR A 86 23.81 -4.38 17.00
N GLY A 87 23.66 -5.56 17.61
CA GLY A 87 23.31 -5.76 19.01
C GLY A 87 21.82 -5.59 19.27
N SER A 88 21.26 -4.47 18.81
CA SER A 88 19.82 -4.22 18.75
C SER A 88 19.53 -3.15 17.69
N ALA A 89 18.43 -3.30 16.97
CA ALA A 89 17.90 -2.28 16.07
C ALA A 89 16.40 -2.10 16.31
N GLY A 90 15.97 -0.85 16.33
CA GLY A 90 14.56 -0.50 16.31
C GLY A 90 13.94 -0.89 14.97
N TRP A 91 12.67 -1.28 14.98
CA TRP A 91 11.95 -1.64 13.77
C TRP A 91 10.53 -1.09 13.82
N LEU A 92 10.18 -0.27 12.85
CA LEU A 92 8.91 0.43 12.76
C LEU A 92 8.36 0.37 11.34
N GLU A 93 7.04 0.40 11.23
CA GLU A 93 6.38 0.75 9.97
C GLU A 93 6.28 2.28 9.85
N LEU A 94 6.20 2.79 8.62
CA LEU A 94 6.04 4.23 8.39
C LEU A 94 4.82 4.80 9.12
N ASP A 95 3.72 4.05 9.14
CA ASP A 95 2.46 4.42 9.80
C ASP A 95 2.64 4.55 11.32
N GLU A 96 3.50 3.73 11.92
CA GLU A 96 3.81 3.81 13.34
C GLU A 96 4.64 5.05 13.68
N VAL A 97 5.49 5.51 12.75
CA VAL A 97 6.20 6.78 12.89
C VAL A 97 5.20 7.92 12.84
N LEU A 98 4.35 7.96 11.82
CA LEU A 98 3.35 9.02 11.62
C LEU A 98 2.32 9.10 12.76
N ALA A 99 1.91 7.95 13.30
CA ALA A 99 1.04 7.90 14.48
C ALA A 99 1.76 8.34 15.77
N GLY A 100 3.08 8.15 15.84
CA GLY A 100 3.89 8.49 16.99
C GLY A 100 3.69 7.58 18.20
N GLY A 101 3.62 8.18 19.40
CA GLY A 101 3.30 7.46 20.63
C GLY A 101 4.47 6.71 21.30
N PRO A 102 4.16 5.84 22.30
CA PRO A 102 5.17 5.21 23.15
C PRO A 102 6.11 4.25 22.41
N LYS A 103 5.61 3.55 21.39
CA LYS A 103 6.42 2.63 20.58
C LYS A 103 7.54 3.39 19.87
N LEU A 104 7.20 4.47 19.15
CA LEU A 104 8.18 5.33 18.50
C LEU A 104 9.26 5.80 19.47
N LYS A 105 8.86 6.36 20.63
CA LYS A 105 9.79 6.82 21.66
C LYS A 105 10.73 5.73 22.19
N ARG A 106 10.24 4.48 22.28
CA ARG A 106 11.05 3.33 22.73
C ARG A 106 12.06 2.92 21.66
N GLU A 107 11.61 2.76 20.42
CA GLU A 107 12.48 2.31 19.32
C GLU A 107 13.55 3.36 18.97
N LEU A 108 13.24 4.66 19.09
CA LEU A 108 14.19 5.76 18.87
C LEU A 108 15.38 5.80 19.84
N LYS A 109 15.34 5.04 20.93
CA LYS A 109 16.51 4.89 21.83
C LYS A 109 17.61 4.01 21.24
N GLN A 110 17.29 3.25 20.19
CA GLN A 110 18.24 2.37 19.52
C GLN A 110 19.20 3.18 18.62
N ARG A 111 20.43 2.70 18.45
CA ARG A 111 21.44 3.36 17.58
C ARG A 111 21.09 3.29 16.10
N LEU A 112 20.33 2.28 15.70
CA LEU A 112 19.80 2.07 14.37
C LEU A 112 18.31 1.79 14.50
N VAL A 113 17.50 2.49 13.72
CA VAL A 113 16.07 2.23 13.59
C VAL A 113 15.79 2.03 12.11
N VAL A 114 15.22 0.88 11.76
CA VAL A 114 14.74 0.60 10.42
C VAL A 114 13.26 0.94 10.35
N ILE A 115 12.92 1.79 9.39
CA ILE A 115 11.55 2.13 9.07
C ILE A 115 11.25 1.59 7.68
N HIS A 116 10.20 0.79 7.54
CA HIS A 116 9.77 0.29 6.24
C HIS A 116 8.39 0.83 5.85
N SER A 117 8.20 0.98 4.55
CA SER A 117 6.92 1.22 3.90
C SER A 117 6.82 0.27 2.72
N ILE A 118 5.64 -0.31 2.54
CA ILE A 118 5.27 -1.21 1.44
C ILE A 118 4.28 -0.57 0.46
N GLN A 119 3.91 0.69 0.71
CA GLN A 119 2.71 1.27 0.11
C GLN A 119 2.89 1.58 -1.39
N ILE A 120 4.11 1.93 -1.83
CA ILE A 120 4.39 2.13 -3.27
C ILE A 120 4.18 0.82 -4.03
N ASP A 121 4.80 -0.27 -3.59
CA ASP A 121 4.65 -1.57 -4.23
C ASP A 121 3.19 -2.04 -4.22
N LYS A 122 2.53 -2.02 -3.05
CA LYS A 122 1.12 -2.38 -2.91
C LYS A 122 0.18 -1.56 -3.80
N ALA A 123 0.38 -0.24 -3.87
CA ALA A 123 -0.42 0.63 -4.73
C ALA A 123 -0.16 0.35 -6.22
N GLY A 124 1.08 0.04 -6.57
CA GLY A 124 1.44 -0.43 -7.90
C GLY A 124 0.70 -1.71 -8.30
N GLU A 125 0.79 -2.75 -7.47
CA GLU A 125 0.15 -4.06 -7.72
C GLU A 125 -1.38 -3.97 -7.80
N THR A 126 -1.99 -3.05 -7.06
CA THR A 126 -3.45 -2.83 -7.05
C THR A 126 -3.94 -1.85 -8.12
N GLY A 127 -3.03 -1.27 -8.93
CA GLY A 127 -3.36 -0.35 -10.01
C GLY A 127 -3.67 1.09 -9.58
N SER A 128 -3.45 1.44 -8.31
CA SER A 128 -3.65 2.80 -7.77
C SER A 128 -2.36 3.63 -7.71
N GLY A 129 -1.23 3.07 -8.16
CA GLY A 129 0.10 3.64 -8.01
C GLY A 129 0.24 5.10 -8.43
N LEU A 130 -0.26 5.51 -9.61
CA LEU A 130 -0.14 6.89 -10.10
C LEU A 130 -0.77 7.93 -9.16
N VAL A 131 -1.80 7.55 -8.42
CA VAL A 131 -2.49 8.42 -7.45
C VAL A 131 -1.79 8.38 -6.09
N GLU A 132 -1.36 7.20 -5.65
CA GLU A 132 -0.81 7.01 -4.31
C GLU A 132 0.69 7.34 -4.21
N PHE A 133 1.49 7.26 -5.28
CA PHE A 133 2.94 7.50 -5.21
C PHE A 133 3.29 8.91 -4.70
N PRO A 134 2.69 10.01 -5.19
CA PRO A 134 2.96 11.34 -4.65
C PRO A 134 2.58 11.45 -3.16
N ARG A 135 1.45 10.85 -2.77
CA ARG A 135 0.97 10.84 -1.38
C ARG A 135 1.95 10.11 -0.47
N GLU A 136 2.48 8.97 -0.91
CA GLU A 136 3.44 8.19 -0.15
C GLU A 136 4.78 8.93 0.01
N LEU A 137 5.25 9.65 -1.02
CA LEU A 137 6.44 10.51 -0.89
C LEU A 137 6.25 11.60 0.16
N ARG A 138 5.06 12.21 0.24
CA ARG A 138 4.74 13.19 1.27
C ARG A 138 4.67 12.56 2.66
N ARG A 139 4.12 11.36 2.80
CA ARG A 139 4.15 10.60 4.06
C ARG A 139 5.58 10.32 4.53
N ILE A 140 6.47 9.94 3.62
CA ILE A 140 7.90 9.76 3.92
C ILE A 140 8.53 11.08 4.39
N HIS A 141 8.22 12.19 3.72
CA HIS A 141 8.68 13.52 4.13
C HIS A 141 8.17 13.93 5.52
N MET A 142 6.88 13.72 5.81
CA MET A 142 6.29 13.99 7.13
C MET A 142 6.94 13.14 8.23
N ALA A 143 7.19 11.86 7.97
CA ALA A 143 7.87 10.97 8.91
C ALA A 143 9.32 11.44 9.16
N TRP A 144 10.05 11.84 8.12
CA TRP A 144 11.39 12.40 8.26
C TRP A 144 11.41 13.62 9.18
N GLU A 145 10.49 14.57 8.97
CA GLU A 145 10.34 15.75 9.80
C GLU A 145 10.00 15.43 11.26
N GLN A 146 9.08 14.51 11.49
CA GLN A 146 8.72 14.08 12.85
C GLN A 146 9.90 13.42 13.58
N LEU A 147 10.69 12.61 12.87
CA LEU A 147 11.89 11.99 13.42
C LEU A 147 12.99 13.03 13.68
N ARG A 148 13.12 14.02 12.80
CA ARG A 148 14.03 15.16 12.98
C ARG A 148 13.68 15.93 14.25
N ALA A 149 12.41 16.25 14.44
CA ALA A 149 11.90 16.88 15.67
C ALA A 149 12.10 16.01 16.93
N ALA A 150 12.10 14.68 16.77
CA ALA A 150 12.44 13.75 17.84
C ALA A 150 13.96 13.61 18.10
N GLY A 151 14.80 14.41 17.43
CA GLY A 151 16.25 14.46 17.64
C GLY A 151 17.07 13.51 16.76
N VAL A 152 16.45 12.83 15.79
CA VAL A 152 17.19 12.01 14.81
C VAL A 152 17.94 12.94 13.86
N ARG A 153 19.26 12.71 13.74
CA ARG A 153 20.14 13.60 12.95
C ARG A 153 20.56 13.01 11.60
N CYS A 154 20.62 11.69 11.49
CA CYS A 154 21.13 11.01 10.32
C CYS A 154 20.04 10.11 9.74
N PHE A 155 19.74 10.32 8.47
CA PHE A 155 18.72 9.60 7.73
C PHE A 155 19.33 9.00 6.48
N VAL A 156 18.93 7.77 6.18
CA VAL A 156 19.24 7.10 4.92
C VAL A 156 17.95 6.57 4.35
N PHE A 157 17.52 7.12 3.22
CA PHE A 157 16.38 6.64 2.45
C PHE A 157 16.92 5.80 1.29
N THR A 158 16.42 4.58 1.19
CA THR A 158 16.77 3.66 0.11
C THR A 158 15.61 2.75 -0.23
N SER A 159 15.74 2.11 -1.39
CA SER A 159 14.86 1.07 -1.86
C SER A 159 15.55 -0.28 -1.92
N ASP A 160 14.77 -1.35 -1.95
CA ASP A 160 15.19 -2.70 -2.30
C ASP A 160 15.21 -2.92 -3.82
N HIS A 161 14.23 -2.38 -4.53
CA HIS A 161 14.15 -2.30 -5.99
C HIS A 161 13.33 -1.09 -6.44
N GLY A 162 13.34 -0.82 -7.74
CA GLY A 162 12.34 0.02 -8.39
C GLY A 162 11.27 -0.84 -9.09
N PHE A 163 10.63 -0.27 -10.12
CA PHE A 163 9.56 -0.94 -10.87
C PHE A 163 9.48 -0.39 -12.28
N LEU A 164 8.69 -1.01 -13.15
CA LEU A 164 8.23 -0.47 -14.43
C LEU A 164 6.74 -0.17 -14.40
N LEU A 165 6.38 0.91 -15.09
CA LEU A 165 5.01 1.20 -15.46
C LEU A 165 4.90 0.90 -16.94
N ARG A 166 4.05 -0.05 -17.29
CA ARG A 166 3.88 -0.59 -18.63
C ARG A 166 2.49 -0.30 -19.14
N ARG A 167 2.40 -0.24 -20.46
CA ARG A 167 1.12 -0.28 -21.16
C ARG A 167 0.82 -1.73 -21.53
N THR A 168 -0.45 -2.11 -21.62
CA THR A 168 -0.84 -3.50 -21.90
C THR A 168 -0.58 -3.93 -23.34
N ASP A 169 -0.36 -2.96 -24.24
CA ASP A 169 0.10 -3.15 -25.61
C ASP A 169 1.62 -3.38 -25.74
N ASP A 170 2.39 -3.23 -24.65
CA ASP A 170 3.84 -3.48 -24.65
C ASP A 170 4.18 -4.95 -24.95
N ASP A 171 5.39 -5.16 -25.48
CA ASP A 171 5.91 -6.47 -25.86
C ASP A 171 5.88 -7.51 -24.72
N VAL A 172 5.62 -8.76 -25.10
CA VAL A 172 5.65 -9.91 -24.20
C VAL A 172 6.48 -11.03 -24.81
N ILE A 173 7.26 -11.70 -23.98
CA ILE A 173 8.11 -12.82 -24.37
C ILE A 173 7.44 -14.10 -23.90
N GLN A 174 7.34 -15.07 -24.81
CA GLN A 174 6.93 -16.41 -24.44
C GLN A 174 8.13 -17.14 -23.83
N HIS A 175 8.04 -17.45 -22.54
CA HIS A 175 9.08 -18.16 -21.82
C HIS A 175 8.48 -19.32 -21.03
N GLY A 176 9.11 -20.50 -21.11
CA GLY A 176 8.68 -21.66 -20.34
C GLY A 176 7.30 -22.21 -20.72
N LYS A 177 6.66 -22.90 -19.76
CA LYS A 177 5.33 -23.53 -19.91
C LYS A 177 4.17 -22.66 -19.38
N GLY A 178 4.34 -21.33 -19.31
CA GLY A 178 3.23 -20.39 -19.08
C GLY A 178 2.72 -20.21 -17.64
N TYR A 179 3.45 -20.68 -16.63
CA TYR A 179 3.06 -20.55 -15.20
C TYR A 179 4.18 -19.96 -14.32
N ASP A 180 5.08 -19.18 -14.92
CA ASP A 180 6.16 -18.57 -14.15
C ASP A 180 5.58 -17.46 -13.24
N PRO A 181 5.86 -17.49 -11.92
CA PRO A 181 5.14 -16.68 -10.93
C PRO A 181 5.50 -15.19 -10.98
N GLN A 182 6.60 -14.84 -11.67
CA GLN A 182 7.14 -13.48 -11.75
C GLN A 182 7.10 -12.96 -13.18
N ALA A 183 6.75 -11.68 -13.32
CA ALA A 183 6.53 -11.05 -14.62
C ALA A 183 7.83 -10.84 -15.41
N ARG A 184 8.97 -10.63 -14.75
CA ARG A 184 10.23 -10.17 -15.40
C ARG A 184 11.48 -10.96 -15.04
N SER A 185 11.33 -12.00 -14.24
CA SER A 185 12.44 -12.87 -13.85
C SER A 185 11.97 -14.29 -13.63
N VAL A 186 12.82 -15.25 -13.95
CA VAL A 186 12.59 -16.64 -13.60
C VAL A 186 13.91 -17.38 -13.49
N VAL A 187 13.98 -18.33 -12.55
CA VAL A 187 15.15 -19.18 -12.34
C VAL A 187 15.01 -20.48 -13.15
N TYR A 188 16.03 -20.80 -13.93
CA TYR A 188 16.10 -22.01 -14.77
C TYR A 188 17.47 -22.69 -14.66
N PRO A 189 17.56 -24.00 -14.95
CA PRO A 189 18.83 -24.73 -14.86
C PRO A 189 19.95 -24.22 -15.79
N GLN A 190 19.59 -23.62 -16.93
CA GLN A 190 20.56 -23.20 -17.95
C GLN A 190 20.40 -21.71 -18.27
N ALA A 191 21.50 -21.00 -18.42
CA ALA A 191 21.52 -19.61 -18.89
C ALA A 191 21.24 -19.55 -20.40
N VAL A 192 20.24 -18.77 -20.81
CA VAL A 192 19.86 -18.63 -22.23
C VAL A 192 19.84 -17.15 -22.56
N SER A 193 20.71 -16.73 -23.46
CA SER A 193 20.74 -15.35 -23.95
C SER A 193 20.44 -15.33 -25.43
N ASN A 194 19.46 -14.51 -25.83
CA ASN A 194 19.09 -14.27 -27.22
C ASN A 194 18.67 -12.79 -27.40
N ALA A 195 18.02 -12.45 -28.52
CA ALA A 195 17.56 -11.09 -28.80
C ALA A 195 16.51 -10.57 -27.79
N GLU A 196 15.73 -11.46 -27.19
CA GLU A 196 14.60 -11.11 -26.32
C GLU A 196 14.93 -11.23 -24.83
N GLN A 197 15.82 -12.15 -24.44
CA GLN A 197 16.14 -12.43 -23.04
C GLN A 197 17.64 -12.52 -22.75
N LEU A 198 17.97 -12.23 -21.50
CA LEU A 198 19.30 -12.37 -20.92
C LEU A 198 19.25 -13.46 -19.84
N GLY A 199 20.14 -14.43 -19.98
CA GLY A 199 20.38 -15.47 -18.99
C GLY A 199 21.73 -15.26 -18.31
N LEU A 200 21.75 -15.15 -16.98
CA LEU A 200 22.95 -15.01 -16.16
C LEU A 200 23.00 -16.15 -15.15
N ARG A 201 24.17 -16.76 -14.94
CA ARG A 201 24.27 -17.75 -13.86
C ARG A 201 24.24 -17.02 -12.53
N LEU A 202 23.59 -17.61 -11.53
CA LEU A 202 23.49 -17.00 -10.20
C LEU A 202 24.87 -16.77 -9.57
N ARG A 203 25.84 -17.65 -9.83
CA ARG A 203 27.24 -17.47 -9.42
C ARG A 203 27.91 -16.22 -10.00
N ASP A 204 27.50 -15.79 -11.19
CA ASP A 204 28.04 -14.57 -11.82
C ASP A 204 27.48 -13.31 -11.15
N LEU A 205 26.35 -13.43 -10.43
CA LEU A 205 25.79 -12.42 -9.54
C LEU A 205 26.36 -12.51 -8.10
N GLY A 206 27.32 -13.39 -7.87
CA GLY A 206 27.92 -13.60 -6.54
C GLY A 206 27.10 -14.48 -5.61
N TYR A 207 26.07 -15.18 -6.13
CA TYR A 207 25.30 -16.13 -5.34
C TYR A 207 25.99 -17.48 -5.27
N GLU A 208 25.96 -18.12 -4.11
CA GLU A 208 26.67 -19.37 -3.84
C GLU A 208 25.70 -20.51 -3.51
N GLY A 209 26.11 -21.75 -3.82
CA GLY A 209 25.28 -22.94 -3.56
C GLY A 209 24.19 -23.20 -4.60
N SER A 210 24.23 -22.54 -5.76
CA SER A 210 23.36 -22.87 -6.91
C SER A 210 24.08 -22.61 -8.24
N ASP A 211 23.94 -23.56 -9.18
CA ASP A 211 24.41 -23.45 -10.57
C ASP A 211 23.31 -23.02 -11.54
N GLU A 212 22.12 -22.73 -11.02
CA GLU A 212 20.99 -22.23 -11.81
C GLU A 212 21.28 -20.85 -12.40
N ALA A 213 20.42 -20.45 -13.32
CA ALA A 213 20.50 -19.20 -14.05
C ALA A 213 19.23 -18.38 -13.88
N LEU A 214 19.43 -17.07 -13.70
CA LEU A 214 18.40 -16.07 -13.76
C LEU A 214 18.14 -15.69 -15.23
N GLN A 215 16.90 -15.85 -15.68
CA GLN A 215 16.41 -15.38 -16.97
C GLN A 215 15.61 -14.11 -16.77
N MET A 216 15.86 -13.10 -17.61
CA MET A 216 15.13 -11.84 -17.60
C MET A 216 14.90 -11.37 -19.04
N PRO A 217 13.78 -10.70 -19.34
CA PRO A 217 13.60 -9.97 -20.58
C PRO A 217 14.70 -8.93 -20.79
N ARG A 218 15.12 -8.75 -22.05
CA ARG A 218 15.85 -7.56 -22.47
C ARG A 218 14.85 -6.41 -22.61
N GLY A 219 15.23 -5.23 -22.12
CA GLY A 219 14.38 -4.05 -22.20
C GLY A 219 13.16 -4.11 -21.26
N LEU A 220 12.00 -3.68 -21.77
CA LEU A 220 10.78 -3.43 -20.97
C LEU A 220 9.71 -4.52 -21.12
N ALA A 221 9.99 -5.59 -21.88
CA ALA A 221 9.07 -6.69 -22.08
C ALA A 221 8.85 -7.54 -20.81
N VAL A 222 7.72 -8.23 -20.71
CA VAL A 222 7.43 -9.18 -19.61
C VAL A 222 7.31 -10.60 -20.15
N PHE A 223 7.50 -11.59 -19.30
CA PHE A 223 7.17 -12.97 -19.63
C PHE A 223 5.66 -13.20 -19.56
N GLN A 224 5.14 -14.04 -20.46
CA GLN A 224 3.76 -14.53 -20.32
C GLN A 224 3.62 -15.37 -19.03
N PRO A 225 2.49 -15.24 -18.30
CA PRO A 225 1.23 -14.59 -18.71
C PRO A 225 1.07 -13.12 -18.25
N ALA A 226 2.15 -12.40 -17.89
CA ALA A 226 2.04 -11.09 -17.24
C ALA A 226 1.67 -9.91 -18.17
N ARG A 227 1.04 -10.15 -19.32
CA ARG A 227 0.66 -9.11 -20.30
C ARG A 227 -0.16 -7.98 -19.66
N GLU A 228 -1.19 -8.35 -18.90
CA GLU A 228 -2.15 -7.42 -18.31
C GLU A 228 -1.58 -6.62 -17.12
N ARG A 229 -0.35 -6.92 -16.68
CA ARG A 229 0.27 -6.20 -15.55
C ARG A 229 0.90 -4.89 -16.03
N THR A 230 0.35 -3.79 -15.53
CA THR A 230 0.85 -2.43 -15.77
C THR A 230 1.93 -2.02 -14.77
N PHE A 231 1.97 -2.62 -13.58
CA PHE A 231 3.06 -2.48 -12.62
C PHE A 231 3.82 -3.81 -12.51
N VAL A 232 5.11 -3.79 -12.78
CA VAL A 232 5.96 -4.99 -12.76
C VAL A 232 7.38 -4.67 -12.28
N HIS A 233 8.04 -5.64 -11.66
CA HIS A 233 9.44 -5.56 -11.27
C HIS A 233 10.09 -6.96 -11.42
N GLY A 234 11.38 -7.09 -11.09
CA GLY A 234 12.16 -8.32 -11.18
C GLY A 234 13.15 -8.38 -12.35
N GLY A 235 13.10 -7.42 -13.27
CA GLY A 235 13.99 -7.33 -14.42
C GLY A 235 15.27 -6.52 -14.16
N ASN A 236 15.98 -6.25 -15.27
CA ASN A 236 17.26 -5.55 -15.29
C ASN A 236 17.16 -4.13 -15.89
N SER A 237 15.96 -3.53 -15.94
CA SER A 237 15.83 -2.17 -16.48
C SER A 237 16.40 -1.13 -15.51
N PRO A 238 16.87 0.03 -16.00
CA PRO A 238 17.33 1.12 -15.13
C PRO A 238 16.28 1.56 -14.11
N GLN A 239 15.00 1.61 -14.48
CA GLN A 239 13.91 2.00 -13.59
C GLN A 239 13.67 1.01 -12.45
N GLU A 240 14.03 -0.26 -12.65
CA GLU A 240 13.96 -1.29 -11.61
C GLU A 240 15.25 -1.37 -10.79
N ARG A 241 16.40 -1.06 -11.39
CA ARG A 241 17.71 -1.26 -10.75
C ARG A 241 18.31 -0.01 -10.14
N VAL A 242 18.13 1.16 -10.74
CA VAL A 242 18.71 2.39 -10.19
C VAL A 242 17.80 2.86 -9.06
N ILE A 243 18.24 2.59 -7.84
CA ILE A 243 17.55 2.95 -6.60
C ILE A 243 18.23 4.17 -5.95
N PRO A 244 17.48 5.00 -5.21
CA PRO A 244 18.06 6.14 -4.53
C PRO A 244 18.79 5.68 -3.26
N VAL A 245 19.96 6.26 -3.00
CA VAL A 245 20.56 6.31 -1.66
C VAL A 245 20.65 7.77 -1.29
N LEU A 246 19.61 8.23 -0.61
CA LEU A 246 19.50 9.60 -0.11
C LEU A 246 19.97 9.64 1.34
N THR A 247 21.06 10.34 1.60
CA THR A 247 21.57 10.58 2.94
C THR A 247 21.28 12.02 3.34
N VAL A 248 20.69 12.20 4.53
CA VAL A 248 20.43 13.51 5.10
C VAL A 248 21.03 13.59 6.50
N VAL A 249 21.95 14.52 6.71
CA VAL A 249 22.64 14.71 8.00
C VAL A 249 22.40 16.12 8.51
N HIS A 250 21.85 16.22 9.72
CA HIS A 250 21.56 17.47 10.40
C HIS A 250 22.68 17.75 11.40
N LYS A 251 23.32 18.91 11.27
CA LYS A 251 24.51 19.24 12.07
C LYS A 251 24.19 19.57 13.53
N GLN A 252 22.98 20.05 13.81
CA GLN A 252 22.50 20.34 15.16
C GLN A 252 21.36 19.38 15.52
N ALA A 253 21.34 18.89 16.76
CA ALA A 253 20.07 18.42 17.33
C ALA A 253 19.16 19.65 17.41
N VAL A 254 17.87 19.50 17.14
CA VAL A 254 16.90 20.56 17.45
C VAL A 254 16.85 20.67 18.98
N GLY A 255 17.79 21.45 19.52
CA GLY A 255 17.93 21.84 20.90
C GLY A 255 17.85 23.36 20.90
N GLY A 256 16.65 23.86 21.10
CA GLY A 256 16.25 25.23 20.85
C GLY A 256 14.95 25.19 20.08
N GLU A 257 13.97 25.95 20.55
CA GLU A 257 12.74 26.22 19.83
C GLU A 257 13.07 26.57 18.37
N ASP A 258 12.90 25.64 17.43
CA ASP A 258 12.37 26.07 16.16
C ASP A 258 10.97 26.57 16.54
N GLN A 259 10.87 27.89 16.73
CA GLN A 259 9.62 28.64 16.70
C GLN A 259 9.02 28.43 15.31
N HIS A 260 8.56 27.22 15.04
CA HIS A 260 7.60 26.96 14.01
C HIS A 260 6.35 27.69 14.48
N ASP A 261 6.13 28.91 13.98
CA ASP A 261 4.90 29.70 14.14
C ASP A 261 3.71 28.73 14.24
N ARG A 262 3.11 28.60 15.42
CA ARG A 262 1.98 27.70 15.58
C ARG A 262 0.82 28.35 14.87
N VAL A 263 0.21 27.62 13.94
CA VAL A 263 -0.94 28.12 13.20
C VAL A 263 -2.14 27.22 13.47
N GLU A 264 -3.24 27.84 13.86
CA GLU A 264 -4.55 27.22 14.04
C GLU A 264 -5.38 27.42 12.77
N LEU A 265 -6.00 26.33 12.32
CA LEU A 265 -6.97 26.37 11.22
C LEU A 265 -8.35 26.67 11.80
N SER A 266 -8.87 27.87 11.53
CA SER A 266 -10.29 28.19 11.73
C SER A 266 -11.07 27.68 10.53
N THR A 267 -12.10 26.87 10.77
CA THR A 267 -13.09 26.49 9.77
C THR A 267 -14.43 27.11 10.17
N ASP A 268 -14.75 28.29 9.64
CA ASP A 268 -16.02 28.94 9.92
C ASP A 268 -17.07 28.45 8.92
N CYS A 269 -18.13 27.85 9.46
CA CYS A 269 -19.24 27.30 8.71
C CYS A 269 -20.16 28.40 8.18
N SER A 270 -19.94 28.86 6.96
CA SER A 270 -20.98 29.53 6.17
C SER A 270 -21.29 28.71 4.92
N GLY A 271 -22.40 27.97 5.00
CA GLY A 271 -23.05 27.35 3.83
C GLY A 271 -22.89 25.84 3.71
N ALA A 272 -23.70 25.08 4.44
CA ALA A 272 -24.15 23.76 3.96
C ALA A 272 -25.15 23.98 2.80
N GLY A 273 -24.70 24.64 1.73
CA GLY A 273 -25.48 24.90 0.53
C GLY A 273 -25.04 23.92 -0.55
N SER A 274 -25.83 22.86 -0.77
CA SER A 274 -25.79 22.13 -2.04
C SER A 274 -26.24 23.08 -3.14
N HIS A 275 -25.30 23.83 -3.72
CA HIS A 275 -25.55 24.69 -4.88
C HIS A 275 -24.83 24.12 -6.10
N GLY A 276 -25.63 23.63 -7.05
CA GLY A 276 -25.19 23.21 -8.38
C GLY A 276 -24.95 21.70 -8.52
N GLY A 277 -25.63 21.07 -9.47
CA GLY A 277 -25.51 19.63 -9.75
C GLY A 277 -24.06 19.21 -10.00
N GLY A 278 -23.57 18.21 -9.25
CA GLY A 278 -22.21 17.67 -9.42
C GLY A 278 -21.54 17.07 -8.19
N GLY A 279 -22.18 17.05 -7.02
CA GLY A 279 -21.64 16.42 -5.80
C GLY A 279 -20.44 17.14 -5.16
N SER A 280 -20.22 18.42 -5.48
CA SER A 280 -19.16 19.26 -4.89
C SER A 280 -19.59 19.93 -3.58
N HIS A 281 -18.63 20.11 -2.68
CA HIS A 281 -18.75 20.75 -1.37
C HIS A 281 -17.84 21.97 -1.26
N GLU A 282 -18.22 22.92 -0.40
CA GLU A 282 -17.44 24.11 -0.08
C GLU A 282 -17.02 24.13 1.39
N LEU A 283 -15.78 24.56 1.64
CA LEU A 283 -15.21 24.76 2.97
C LEU A 283 -14.45 26.08 2.98
N VAL A 284 -14.85 27.00 3.85
CA VAL A 284 -14.08 28.21 4.15
C VAL A 284 -13.13 27.89 5.31
N ALA A 285 -11.85 28.17 5.11
CA ALA A 285 -10.82 27.98 6.12
C ALA A 285 -9.90 29.19 6.20
N ALA A 286 -9.35 29.45 7.38
CA ALA A 286 -8.37 30.49 7.61
C ALA A 286 -7.22 29.95 8.45
N VAL A 287 -6.00 30.33 8.07
CA VAL A 287 -4.75 29.95 8.73
C VAL A 287 -4.38 31.08 9.67
N VAL A 288 -4.63 30.93 10.97
CA VAL A 288 -4.46 31.97 12.00
C VAL A 288 -3.24 31.69 12.87
N ARG A 289 -2.41 32.69 13.18
CA ARG A 289 -1.30 32.48 14.14
C ARG A 289 -1.86 32.27 15.54
N ALA A 290 -1.33 31.29 16.26
CA ALA A 290 -1.70 31.02 17.65
C ALA A 290 -1.05 32.00 18.63
N ASP A 291 -0.05 32.75 18.19
CA ASP A 291 0.73 33.66 19.02
C ASP A 291 0.08 35.04 18.99
N ASN A 292 -0.51 35.46 20.12
CA ASN A 292 -1.22 36.74 20.28
C ASN A 292 -0.29 37.98 20.25
N GLN A 293 0.93 37.86 19.73
CA GLN A 293 1.89 38.96 19.64
C GLN A 293 1.81 39.60 18.25
N THR A 294 1.30 40.82 18.22
CA THR A 294 1.33 41.78 17.11
C THR A 294 2.77 42.13 16.74
N THR A 295 3.48 41.18 16.14
CA THR A 295 4.76 41.44 15.48
C THR A 295 4.42 41.90 14.06
N LEU A 296 4.86 43.12 13.72
CA LEU A 296 4.64 43.78 12.43
C LEU A 296 4.89 42.80 11.26
N ALA A 297 3.87 42.67 10.41
CA ALA A 297 3.84 41.80 9.26
C ALA A 297 4.97 42.14 8.26
N LEU A 298 5.98 41.28 8.24
CA LEU A 298 6.92 41.16 7.13
C LEU A 298 6.78 39.72 6.61
N ASP A 299 6.18 39.59 5.44
CA ASP A 299 6.14 38.42 4.54
C ASP A 299 6.07 37.06 5.24
N ILE A 300 4.90 36.71 5.76
CA ILE A 300 4.64 35.35 6.25
C ILE A 300 4.51 34.42 5.04
N GLU A 301 5.41 33.43 4.95
CA GLU A 301 5.35 32.41 3.91
C GLU A 301 4.02 31.64 3.94
N PRO A 302 3.46 31.28 2.77
CA PRO A 302 2.22 30.51 2.71
C PRO A 302 2.42 29.09 3.28
N VAL A 303 1.34 28.54 3.84
CA VAL A 303 1.31 27.23 4.49
C VAL A 303 0.79 26.18 3.52
N GLU A 304 1.46 25.05 3.46
CA GLU A 304 1.06 23.88 2.66
C GLU A 304 0.09 23.00 3.46
N LEU A 305 -1.11 22.78 2.93
CA LEU A 305 -2.22 22.06 3.55
C LEU A 305 -2.75 20.94 2.65
N GLU A 306 -3.28 19.91 3.29
CA GLU A 306 -4.03 18.83 2.63
C GLU A 306 -5.38 18.61 3.27
N LEU A 307 -6.33 18.13 2.48
CA LEU A 307 -7.67 17.76 2.90
C LEU A 307 -7.80 16.24 2.96
N ARG A 308 -8.23 15.69 4.10
CA ARG A 308 -8.64 14.28 4.24
C ARG A 308 -10.02 14.17 4.88
N ALA A 309 -10.64 13.00 4.78
CA ALA A 309 -11.77 12.67 5.64
C ALA A 309 -11.26 12.42 7.07
N ALA A 310 -11.87 13.07 8.05
CA ALA A 310 -11.53 12.93 9.47
C ALA A 310 -12.12 11.63 10.07
N ASP A 311 -13.22 11.17 9.49
CA ASP A 311 -13.96 9.95 9.85
C ASP A 311 -14.49 9.26 8.58
N GLY A 312 -14.92 8.01 8.70
CA GLY A 312 -15.39 7.18 7.59
C GLY A 312 -14.29 6.38 6.90
N GLN A 313 -14.51 5.08 6.72
CA GLN A 313 -13.55 4.21 6.04
C GLN A 313 -13.73 4.28 4.52
N GLY A 314 -12.62 4.31 3.80
CA GLY A 314 -12.61 4.29 2.32
C GLY A 314 -13.09 5.58 1.66
N VAL A 315 -13.14 6.70 2.39
CA VAL A 315 -13.49 8.00 1.81
C VAL A 315 -12.25 8.71 1.26
N ILE A 316 -12.33 9.11 0.00
CA ILE A 316 -11.28 9.87 -0.70
C ILE A 316 -11.76 11.31 -0.86
N ALA A 317 -10.96 12.26 -0.38
CA ALA A 317 -11.17 13.68 -0.59
C ALA A 317 -10.35 14.15 -1.80
N GLU A 318 -11.01 14.82 -2.74
CA GLU A 318 -10.41 15.38 -3.95
C GLU A 318 -10.69 16.88 -3.98
N VAL A 319 -9.65 17.71 -3.93
CA VAL A 319 -9.77 19.18 -4.05
C VAL A 319 -9.86 19.54 -5.53
N ILE A 320 -10.93 20.23 -5.91
CA ILE A 320 -11.27 20.56 -7.31
C ILE A 320 -10.98 22.02 -7.63
N GLY A 321 -11.01 22.88 -6.63
CA GLY A 321 -10.68 24.29 -6.78
C GLY A 321 -10.41 24.95 -5.45
N CYS A 322 -9.71 26.06 -5.51
CA CYS A 322 -9.48 26.94 -4.37
C CYS A 322 -9.58 28.40 -4.81
N GLU A 323 -10.12 29.24 -3.94
CA GLU A 323 -10.16 30.69 -4.08
C GLU A 323 -9.46 31.31 -2.88
N GLY A 324 -8.53 32.24 -3.11
CA GLY A 324 -7.68 32.82 -2.05
C GLY A 324 -6.47 31.97 -1.65
N ALA A 325 -6.33 30.74 -2.18
CA ALA A 325 -5.14 29.89 -2.05
C ALA A 325 -4.68 29.41 -3.45
N LYS A 326 -3.47 28.86 -3.56
CA LYS A 326 -3.00 28.18 -4.79
C LYS A 326 -3.15 26.66 -4.63
N LEU A 327 -3.53 25.98 -5.70
CA LEU A 327 -3.59 24.51 -5.74
C LEU A 327 -2.51 23.99 -6.68
N ASP A 328 -1.63 23.13 -6.18
CA ASP A 328 -0.62 22.43 -6.98
C ASP A 328 -0.72 20.92 -6.74
N ALA A 329 -1.18 20.16 -7.74
CA ALA A 329 -1.32 18.70 -7.67
C ALA A 329 -2.04 18.16 -6.41
N GLY A 330 -3.06 18.87 -5.92
CA GLY A 330 -3.83 18.51 -4.72
C GLY A 330 -3.30 19.11 -3.41
N LEU A 331 -2.16 19.81 -3.45
CA LEU A 331 -1.59 20.56 -2.34
C LEU A 331 -2.17 21.97 -2.30
N ILE A 332 -2.71 22.37 -1.14
CA ILE A 332 -3.27 23.71 -0.93
C ILE A 332 -2.19 24.60 -0.34
N ILE A 333 -1.75 25.61 -1.08
CA ILE A 333 -0.80 26.62 -0.62
C ILE A 333 -1.61 27.84 -0.15
N ALA A 334 -1.87 27.91 1.15
CA ALA A 334 -2.75 28.89 1.78
C ALA A 334 -1.97 30.06 2.40
N PRO A 335 -2.35 31.32 2.16
CA PRO A 335 -1.77 32.47 2.86
C PRO A 335 -2.14 32.47 4.36
N VAL A 336 -1.23 32.94 5.22
CA VAL A 336 -1.50 33.12 6.66
C VAL A 336 -2.26 34.42 6.89
N GLY A 337 -3.32 34.38 7.70
CA GLY A 337 -4.13 35.54 8.09
C GLY A 337 -5.22 35.94 7.10
N GLN A 338 -5.37 35.23 5.98
CA GLN A 338 -6.44 35.45 5.02
C GLN A 338 -7.30 34.19 4.90
N PRO A 339 -8.65 34.33 4.87
CA PRO A 339 -9.52 33.20 4.60
C PRO A 339 -9.42 32.78 3.13
N PHE A 340 -9.57 31.49 2.88
CA PHE A 340 -9.64 30.90 1.55
C PHE A 340 -10.80 29.90 1.49
N THR A 341 -11.35 29.73 0.29
CA THR A 341 -12.48 28.82 0.04
C THR A 341 -11.98 27.62 -0.77
N LEU A 342 -12.25 26.43 -0.27
CA LEU A 342 -11.96 25.17 -0.95
C LEU A 342 -13.23 24.57 -1.53
N ARG A 343 -13.18 24.20 -2.80
CA ARG A 343 -14.18 23.36 -3.47
C ARG A 343 -13.63 21.95 -3.61
N PHE A 344 -14.30 20.97 -3.03
CA PHE A 344 -13.84 19.58 -3.00
C PHE A 344 -14.97 18.57 -3.25
N ARG A 345 -14.62 17.36 -3.66
CA ARG A 345 -15.54 16.21 -3.75
C ARG A 345 -15.09 15.14 -2.77
N LEU A 346 -16.07 14.44 -2.21
CA LEU A 346 -15.85 13.26 -1.38
C LEU A 346 -16.41 12.05 -2.11
N ARG A 347 -15.57 11.04 -2.33
CA ARG A 347 -15.95 9.77 -2.96
C ARG A 347 -15.89 8.66 -1.93
N SER A 348 -16.91 7.82 -1.90
CA SER A 348 -17.00 6.66 -1.02
C SER A 348 -17.64 5.47 -1.77
N ARG A 349 -17.47 4.25 -1.25
CA ARG A 349 -18.18 3.05 -1.76
C ARG A 349 -19.66 3.08 -1.40
N GLU A 350 -19.97 3.52 -0.19
CA GLU A 350 -21.32 3.70 0.34
C GLU A 350 -21.56 5.17 0.65
N GLU A 351 -22.78 5.65 0.48
CA GLU A 351 -23.12 7.03 0.83
C GLU A 351 -22.99 7.23 2.35
N GLN A 352 -22.03 8.05 2.77
CA GLN A 352 -21.76 8.32 4.17
C GLN A 352 -21.45 9.80 4.38
N ARG A 353 -21.84 10.35 5.54
CA ARG A 353 -21.53 11.73 5.91
C ARG A 353 -20.31 11.79 6.81
N VAL A 354 -19.26 12.45 6.33
CA VAL A 354 -17.97 12.56 7.04
C VAL A 354 -17.60 14.02 7.26
N ARG A 355 -16.86 14.28 8.33
CA ARG A 355 -16.12 15.51 8.52
C ARG A 355 -14.85 15.44 7.69
N VAL A 356 -14.35 16.62 7.31
CA VAL A 356 -13.08 16.75 6.64
C VAL A 356 -12.09 17.42 7.57
N GLU A 357 -10.84 17.04 7.48
CA GLU A 357 -9.74 17.59 8.28
C GLU A 357 -8.73 18.20 7.32
N LEU A 358 -8.45 19.48 7.55
CA LEU A 358 -7.30 20.16 6.97
C LEU A 358 -6.11 19.97 7.91
N TYR A 359 -5.00 19.48 7.37
CA TYR A 359 -3.77 19.28 8.13
C TYR A 359 -2.57 19.81 7.35
N GLY A 360 -1.52 20.18 8.10
CA GLY A 360 -0.25 20.60 7.50
C GLY A 360 0.36 19.49 6.67
N ALA A 361 0.58 19.76 5.38
CA ALA A 361 1.25 18.86 4.44
C ALA A 361 2.78 18.96 4.52
N SER A 362 3.27 20.03 5.16
CA SER A 362 4.68 20.31 5.40
C SER A 362 4.94 20.51 6.89
N ALA A 363 6.06 19.99 7.40
CA ALA A 363 6.46 20.26 8.78
C ALA A 363 7.41 21.48 8.90
N LYS A 364 7.60 22.25 7.82
CA LYS A 364 8.25 23.57 7.89
C LYS A 364 7.56 24.50 8.90
N ARG A 365 6.28 24.25 9.21
CA ARG A 365 5.51 24.98 10.21
C ARG A 365 4.54 24.02 10.92
N ARG A 366 4.38 24.16 12.24
CA ARG A 366 3.45 23.35 13.02
C ARG A 366 2.04 23.90 12.83
N VAL A 367 1.23 23.16 12.07
CA VAL A 367 -0.18 23.46 11.85
C VAL A 367 -1.01 22.51 12.71
N ASP A 368 -1.80 23.06 13.64
CA ASP A 368 -2.76 22.26 14.38
C ASP A 368 -3.94 21.92 13.44
N PRO A 369 -4.29 20.64 13.25
CA PRO A 369 -5.29 20.24 12.26
C PRO A 369 -6.66 20.88 12.55
N GLY A 370 -7.28 21.42 11.50
CA GLY A 370 -8.63 21.99 11.54
C GLY A 370 -9.64 20.96 11.06
N VAL A 371 -10.47 20.44 11.97
CA VAL A 371 -11.56 19.53 11.61
C VAL A 371 -12.83 20.35 11.36
N SER A 372 -13.48 20.10 10.23
CA SER A 372 -14.76 20.74 9.91
C SER A 372 -15.82 20.39 10.95
N LEU A 373 -16.53 21.41 11.42
CA LEU A 373 -17.72 21.20 12.27
C LEU A 373 -18.87 20.58 11.46
N ALA A 374 -18.96 20.93 10.17
CA ALA A 374 -19.94 20.37 9.25
C ALA A 374 -19.57 18.95 8.78
N ARG A 375 -20.59 18.11 8.55
CA ARG A 375 -20.45 16.81 7.88
C ARG A 375 -20.90 16.89 6.44
N TYR A 376 -20.05 16.46 5.53
CA TYR A 376 -20.22 16.48 4.09
C TYR A 376 -20.56 15.08 3.57
N THR A 377 -21.42 15.00 2.57
CA THR A 377 -21.85 13.72 1.98
C THR A 377 -20.78 13.21 1.02
N ALA A 378 -20.20 12.05 1.31
CA ALA A 378 -19.38 11.31 0.37
C ALA A 378 -20.31 10.50 -0.56
N PHE A 379 -20.31 10.86 -1.83
CA PHE A 379 -21.19 10.23 -2.81
C PHE A 379 -20.60 8.91 -3.30
N ALA A 380 -21.45 7.90 -3.42
CA ALA A 380 -21.16 6.73 -4.24
C ALA A 380 -21.14 7.15 -5.71
N PRO A 381 -20.26 6.59 -6.56
CA PRO A 381 -20.21 6.94 -7.97
C PRO A 381 -21.58 6.70 -8.63
N THR A 382 -22.22 7.77 -9.11
CA THR A 382 -23.46 7.67 -9.90
C THR A 382 -23.10 7.05 -11.25
N VAL A 383 -23.62 5.85 -11.52
CA VAL A 383 -23.45 5.19 -12.81
C VAL A 383 -24.22 5.98 -13.87
N SER A 384 -23.52 6.84 -14.61
CA SER A 384 -23.90 7.25 -15.95
C SER A 384 -22.72 6.94 -16.86
N GLY A 385 -22.90 5.92 -17.70
CA GLY A 385 -21.84 5.34 -18.54
C GLY A 385 -21.37 3.99 -18.00
N ALA A 386 -22.08 2.94 -18.40
CA ALA A 386 -21.78 1.56 -18.04
C ALA A 386 -20.39 1.11 -18.53
N PHE A 387 -19.56 0.61 -17.60
CA PHE A 387 -18.73 -0.59 -17.77
C PHE A 387 -18.61 -1.25 -16.39
N PRO A 388 -19.00 -2.52 -16.20
CA PRO A 388 -18.95 -3.15 -14.88
C PRO A 388 -17.51 -3.60 -14.59
N VAL A 389 -16.88 -2.95 -13.60
CA VAL A 389 -15.68 -3.48 -12.94
C VAL A 389 -16.12 -4.12 -11.61
N VAL A 390 -15.80 -5.40 -11.49
CA VAL A 390 -16.11 -6.29 -10.38
C VAL A 390 -15.41 -5.81 -9.10
N PRO A 391 -16.08 -5.74 -7.94
CA PRO A 391 -15.41 -5.41 -6.68
C PRO A 391 -14.61 -6.61 -6.17
N ALA A 392 -13.32 -6.39 -5.92
CA ALA A 392 -12.46 -7.30 -5.18
C ALA A 392 -12.82 -7.25 -3.69
N ALA A 393 -13.06 -8.45 -3.14
CA ALA A 393 -13.43 -8.69 -1.76
C ALA A 393 -12.33 -8.25 -0.78
N GLU A 394 -12.74 -7.50 0.24
CA GLU A 394 -12.01 -7.38 1.50
C GLU A 394 -12.15 -8.68 2.28
N GLN A 395 -11.01 -9.28 2.62
CA GLN A 395 -10.91 -10.25 3.71
C GLN A 395 -10.51 -9.51 4.99
N PRO A 396 -11.24 -9.66 6.10
CA PRO A 396 -10.74 -9.27 7.40
C PRO A 396 -9.92 -10.38 8.05
N THR A 397 -8.81 -9.95 8.64
CA THR A 397 -7.93 -10.63 9.59
C THR A 397 -8.60 -10.94 10.92
N ALA A 398 -8.33 -12.12 11.48
CA ALA A 398 -8.38 -12.44 12.92
C ALA A 398 -7.28 -11.62 13.65
N GLU A 399 -7.26 -11.29 14.95
CA GLU A 399 -7.80 -11.96 16.14
C GLU A 399 -7.57 -10.96 17.32
N GLN A 400 -8.57 -10.70 18.17
CA GLN A 400 -8.37 -10.14 19.53
C GLN A 400 -9.39 -10.78 20.47
N GLN A 401 -8.88 -11.44 21.52
CA GLN A 401 -9.65 -12.11 22.57
C GLN A 401 -10.02 -11.14 23.70
N ALA A 402 -11.31 -11.12 24.09
CA ALA A 402 -11.78 -11.01 25.48
C ALA A 402 -13.27 -11.43 25.55
N ALA A 403 -13.61 -12.33 26.49
CA ALA A 403 -14.91 -12.98 26.70
C ALA A 403 -15.89 -12.13 27.57
N PRO A 404 -17.10 -12.60 27.96
CA PRO A 404 -18.03 -13.58 27.37
C PRO A 404 -19.41 -12.96 27.10
N THR A 405 -20.09 -13.26 25.99
CA THR A 405 -21.54 -12.99 25.90
C THR A 405 -22.24 -14.00 25.00
N GLN A 406 -22.99 -14.87 25.67
CA GLN A 406 -24.21 -15.59 25.27
C GLN A 406 -24.33 -16.16 23.83
N ALA A 407 -24.42 -17.49 23.76
CA ALA A 407 -24.74 -18.26 22.57
C ALA A 407 -26.16 -17.99 22.03
N PRO A 408 -26.36 -17.95 20.69
CA PRO A 408 -27.64 -18.23 20.05
C PRO A 408 -27.70 -19.66 19.45
N PRO A 409 -28.89 -20.18 19.14
CA PRO A 409 -29.18 -21.61 19.09
C PRO A 409 -28.84 -22.30 17.76
N SER A 410 -28.70 -23.63 17.87
CA SER A 410 -28.31 -24.65 16.89
C SER A 410 -28.92 -24.57 15.48
N ALA A 411 -28.05 -24.55 14.46
CA ALA A 411 -28.37 -24.75 13.04
C ALA A 411 -28.47 -26.24 12.60
N SER A 412 -28.65 -27.17 13.55
CA SER A 412 -28.20 -28.56 13.38
C SER A 412 -29.24 -29.57 12.89
N SER A 413 -30.56 -29.34 12.96
CA SER A 413 -31.49 -30.48 12.79
C SER A 413 -31.77 -30.90 11.33
N TRP A 414 -31.81 -29.97 10.38
CA TRP A 414 -32.23 -30.27 8.99
C TRP A 414 -31.06 -30.76 8.10
N LEU A 415 -29.82 -30.40 8.45
CA LEU A 415 -28.62 -30.84 7.73
C LEU A 415 -28.34 -32.34 7.95
N ASP A 416 -28.79 -32.89 9.08
CA ASP A 416 -28.65 -34.30 9.41
C ASP A 416 -29.61 -35.20 8.60
N GLU A 417 -30.68 -34.63 8.02
CA GLU A 417 -31.64 -35.32 7.14
C GLU A 417 -31.14 -35.49 5.69
N LEU A 418 -29.99 -34.92 5.34
CA LEU A 418 -29.37 -35.08 4.02
C LEU A 418 -28.48 -36.32 4.03
N GLU A 419 -28.77 -37.30 3.17
CA GLU A 419 -28.03 -38.58 3.13
C GLU A 419 -26.60 -38.46 2.60
N ASP A 420 -26.33 -37.53 1.67
CA ASP A 420 -24.99 -37.35 1.09
C ASP A 420 -24.13 -36.38 1.93
N PRO A 421 -22.97 -36.84 2.46
CA PRO A 421 -22.03 -35.99 3.21
C PRO A 421 -21.51 -34.81 2.41
N SER A 422 -21.47 -34.92 1.08
CA SER A 422 -21.02 -33.86 0.17
C SER A 422 -22.06 -32.74 0.10
N GLU A 423 -23.34 -33.08 0.02
CA GLU A 423 -24.46 -32.13 0.00
C GLU A 423 -24.57 -31.42 1.36
N ARG A 424 -24.43 -32.17 2.46
CA ARG A 424 -24.41 -31.61 3.82
C ARG A 424 -23.34 -30.55 4.00
N ARG A 425 -22.11 -30.81 3.54
CA ARG A 425 -20.99 -29.86 3.66
C ARG A 425 -21.22 -28.58 2.86
N VAL A 426 -21.81 -28.69 1.67
CA VAL A 426 -22.10 -27.52 0.83
C VAL A 426 -23.27 -26.71 1.39
N MET A 427 -24.35 -27.37 1.81
CA MET A 427 -25.52 -26.70 2.37
C MET A 427 -25.22 -26.05 3.72
N ALA A 428 -24.37 -26.68 4.55
CA ALA A 428 -23.83 -26.07 5.77
C ALA A 428 -23.01 -24.82 5.46
N HIS A 429 -22.14 -24.88 4.44
CA HIS A 429 -21.35 -23.73 4.02
C HIS A 429 -22.21 -22.58 3.48
N ILE A 430 -23.28 -22.87 2.73
CA ILE A 430 -24.22 -21.83 2.26
C ILE A 430 -25.04 -21.26 3.42
N ALA A 431 -25.44 -22.08 4.40
CA ALA A 431 -26.12 -21.60 5.60
C ALA A 431 -25.24 -20.64 6.43
N GLU A 432 -23.95 -20.94 6.56
CA GLU A 432 -22.99 -20.17 7.36
C GLU A 432 -22.46 -18.92 6.63
N HIS A 433 -22.12 -19.03 5.34
CA HIS A 433 -21.44 -17.98 4.59
C HIS A 433 -22.31 -17.29 3.51
N GLY A 434 -23.56 -17.72 3.35
CA GLY A 434 -24.56 -17.07 2.50
C GLY A 434 -24.42 -17.30 0.98
N GLN A 435 -23.25 -17.68 0.47
CA GLN A 435 -23.06 -18.01 -0.95
C GLN A 435 -21.90 -18.98 -1.19
N VAL A 436 -21.92 -19.69 -2.31
CA VAL A 436 -20.82 -20.53 -2.78
C VAL A 436 -20.69 -20.47 -4.30
N SER A 437 -19.48 -20.23 -4.80
CA SER A 437 -19.18 -20.25 -6.24
C SER A 437 -18.85 -21.65 -6.74
N GLU A 438 -18.94 -21.90 -8.05
CA GLU A 438 -18.53 -23.18 -8.64
C GLU A 438 -17.05 -23.51 -8.36
N ALA A 439 -16.17 -22.50 -8.36
CA ALA A 439 -14.77 -22.68 -8.00
C ALA A 439 -14.59 -23.11 -6.52
N ASP A 440 -15.40 -22.54 -5.62
CA ASP A 440 -15.37 -22.88 -4.20
C ASP A 440 -16.05 -24.22 -3.91
N LEU A 441 -17.09 -24.60 -4.67
CA LEU A 441 -17.66 -25.95 -4.63
C LEU A 441 -16.62 -27.02 -4.99
N ILE A 442 -15.81 -26.77 -6.02
CA ILE A 442 -14.74 -27.68 -6.44
C ILE A 442 -13.68 -27.80 -5.35
N ARG A 443 -13.32 -26.68 -4.68
CA ARG A 443 -12.37 -26.69 -3.56
C ARG A 443 -12.93 -27.40 -2.33
N LEU A 444 -14.20 -27.17 -1.99
CA LEU A 444 -14.85 -27.70 -0.80
C LEU A 444 -15.15 -29.20 -0.91
N LEU A 445 -15.48 -29.68 -2.12
CA LEU A 445 -15.74 -31.08 -2.43
C LEU A 445 -14.51 -31.84 -2.95
N GLY A 446 -13.42 -31.12 -3.25
CA GLY A 446 -12.14 -31.64 -3.73
C GLY A 446 -12.15 -32.19 -5.17
N ASN A 447 -13.29 -32.19 -5.87
CA ASN A 447 -13.42 -32.76 -7.21
C ASN A 447 -14.54 -32.11 -8.04
N ALA A 448 -14.22 -31.73 -9.28
CA ALA A 448 -15.17 -31.17 -10.24
C ALA A 448 -16.35 -32.08 -10.60
N ARG A 449 -16.18 -33.42 -10.50
CA ARG A 449 -17.28 -34.37 -10.70
C ARG A 449 -18.36 -34.26 -9.62
N LYS A 450 -17.96 -34.05 -8.37
CA LYS A 450 -18.88 -33.90 -7.23
C LYS A 450 -19.61 -32.55 -7.27
N ALA A 451 -18.92 -31.49 -7.70
CA ALA A 451 -19.55 -30.18 -7.93
C ALA A 451 -20.67 -30.25 -8.99
N ARG A 452 -20.45 -30.99 -10.09
CA ARG A 452 -21.49 -31.22 -11.12
C ARG A 452 -22.66 -32.08 -10.62
N GLN A 453 -22.40 -33.05 -9.74
CA GLN A 453 -23.44 -33.87 -9.13
C GLN A 453 -24.31 -33.05 -8.18
N PHE A 454 -23.69 -32.19 -7.35
CA PHE A 454 -24.40 -31.21 -6.52
C PHE A 454 -25.26 -30.26 -7.37
N ALA A 455 -24.71 -29.71 -8.45
CA ALA A 455 -25.43 -28.81 -9.35
C ALA A 455 -26.71 -29.43 -9.96
N ARG A 456 -26.74 -30.75 -10.17
CA ARG A 456 -27.93 -31.47 -10.66
C ARG A 456 -28.99 -31.72 -9.58
N ARG A 457 -28.58 -31.75 -8.32
CA ARG A 457 -29.48 -32.00 -7.17
C ARG A 457 -29.85 -30.72 -6.42
N PHE A 458 -29.31 -29.58 -6.83
CA PHE A 458 -29.55 -28.28 -6.21
C PHE A 458 -31.04 -27.91 -6.13
N ASP A 459 -31.82 -28.16 -7.18
CA ASP A 459 -33.25 -27.83 -7.19
C ASP A 459 -34.03 -28.64 -6.14
N ALA A 460 -33.67 -29.92 -5.94
CA ALA A 460 -34.27 -30.75 -4.88
C ALA A 460 -33.83 -30.33 -3.47
N LEU A 461 -32.60 -29.83 -3.32
CA LEU A 461 -32.07 -29.32 -2.05
C LEU A 461 -32.66 -27.94 -1.69
N ARG A 462 -33.02 -27.13 -2.68
CA ARG A 462 -33.68 -25.82 -2.51
C ARG A 462 -35.05 -25.94 -1.84
N GLU A 463 -35.80 -27.00 -2.11
CA GLU A 463 -37.11 -27.23 -1.49
C GLU A 463 -36.99 -27.58 0.00
N ARG A 464 -35.97 -28.37 0.36
CA ARG A 464 -35.73 -28.86 1.72
C ARG A 464 -35.02 -27.87 2.64
N ALA A 465 -34.38 -26.84 2.09
CA ALA A 465 -33.68 -25.83 2.88
C ALA A 465 -34.68 -24.89 3.59
N PRO A 466 -34.42 -24.48 4.85
CA PRO A 466 -35.24 -23.52 5.60
C PRO A 466 -35.06 -22.06 5.12
N PHE A 467 -34.31 -21.83 4.05
CA PHE A 467 -34.05 -20.52 3.46
C PHE A 467 -34.16 -20.56 1.92
N LEU A 468 -34.44 -19.41 1.30
CA LEU A 468 -34.55 -19.27 -0.14
C LEU A 468 -33.17 -19.29 -0.79
N LEU A 469 -33.00 -20.22 -1.73
CA LEU A 469 -31.77 -20.41 -2.49
C LEU A 469 -31.97 -20.04 -3.96
N GLU A 470 -30.98 -19.37 -4.54
CA GLU A 470 -30.94 -19.01 -5.96
C GLU A 470 -29.60 -19.43 -6.58
N SER A 471 -29.63 -19.81 -7.86
CA SER A 471 -28.42 -20.03 -8.65
C SER A 471 -28.33 -18.99 -9.77
N THR A 472 -27.28 -18.17 -9.75
CA THR A 472 -26.99 -17.17 -10.80
C THR A 472 -25.80 -17.65 -11.64
N THR A 473 -25.88 -17.52 -12.96
CA THR A 473 -24.76 -17.85 -13.86
C THR A 473 -23.93 -16.59 -14.09
N VAL A 474 -22.64 -16.63 -13.75
CA VAL A 474 -21.67 -15.54 -13.99
C VAL A 474 -20.55 -16.04 -14.92
N PRO A 475 -19.73 -15.15 -15.52
CA PRO A 475 -18.65 -15.57 -16.44
C PRO A 475 -17.62 -16.54 -15.83
N SER A 476 -17.51 -16.58 -14.49
CA SER A 476 -16.63 -17.47 -13.74
C SER A 476 -17.27 -18.79 -13.29
N GLY A 477 -18.52 -19.08 -13.70
CA GLY A 477 -19.26 -20.31 -13.34
C GLY A 477 -20.60 -20.04 -12.68
N LYS A 478 -21.26 -21.07 -12.15
CA LYS A 478 -22.51 -20.90 -11.37
C LYS A 478 -22.20 -20.47 -9.93
N VAL A 479 -22.99 -19.54 -9.40
CA VAL A 479 -22.95 -19.12 -7.99
C VAL A 479 -24.29 -19.45 -7.35
N TYR A 480 -24.25 -20.09 -6.20
CA TYR A 480 -25.42 -20.47 -5.41
C TYR A 480 -25.48 -19.59 -4.17
N ARG A 481 -26.60 -18.90 -3.93
CA ARG A 481 -26.74 -17.89 -2.87
C ARG A 481 -28.02 -18.09 -2.06
N ARG A 482 -27.93 -17.87 -0.75
CA ARG A 482 -29.06 -17.69 0.18
C ARG A 482 -29.54 -16.24 0.09
N ILE A 483 -30.83 -16.04 -0.17
CA ILE A 483 -31.44 -14.72 -0.33
C ILE A 483 -32.08 -14.26 0.99
N SER A 484 -32.90 -15.11 1.61
CA SER A 484 -33.61 -14.80 2.86
C SER A 484 -34.07 -16.09 3.53
N ASP A 485 -34.48 -16.01 4.80
CA ASP A 485 -35.10 -17.13 5.51
C ASP A 485 -36.55 -17.32 5.05
N LYS A 486 -37.05 -18.56 5.08
CA LYS A 486 -38.44 -18.88 4.71
C LYS A 486 -39.39 -18.64 5.87
#